data_AF-A0A2G6UPA0-F1
#
_entry.id   AF-A0A2G6UPA0-F1
#
_cell.length_a   1.000
_cell.length_b   1.000
_cell.length_c   1.000
_cell.angle_alpha   90.00
_cell.angle_beta   90.00
_cell.angle_gamma   90.00
#
_symmetry.space_group_name_H-M   'P 1'
#
loop_
_entity.id
_entity.type
_entity.pdbx_description
1 polymer ?
#
loop_
_entity_poly.entity_id
_entity_poly.type
_entity_poly.pdbx_seq_one_letter_code
_entity_poly.pdbx_strand_id
1 'polypeptide(L)' 'MKKLTKKDLKNINGGSLRFPDANGNCPAGWYLCPTNVCIDDNGGENPIQPGDLHYRACFGHN' A
#
# COMPACT_ATOMS: atom_id res chain seq x y z
N MET A 1 17.66 21.71 -9.58
CA MET A 1 16.51 21.27 -8.77
C MET A 1 16.13 19.86 -9.21
N LYS A 2 16.23 18.84 -8.34
CA LYS A 2 15.79 17.47 -8.67
C LYS A 2 14.26 17.45 -8.72
N LYS A 3 13.69 17.07 -9.87
CA LYS A 3 12.25 16.94 -10.05
C LYS A 3 11.81 15.69 -9.28
N LEU A 4 11.10 15.86 -8.16
CA LEU A 4 10.55 14.74 -7.40
C LEU A 4 9.64 13.94 -8.34
N THR A 5 9.89 12.64 -8.47
CA THR A 5 9.04 11.77 -9.29
C THR A 5 7.77 11.43 -8.52
N LYS A 6 6.71 11.02 -9.23
CA LYS A 6 5.46 10.56 -8.59
C LYS A 6 5.70 9.42 -7.57
N LYS A 7 6.72 8.58 -7.81
CA LYS A 7 7.17 7.52 -6.89
C LYS A 7 7.75 8.10 -5.60
N ASP A 8 8.57 9.15 -5.71
CA ASP A 8 9.14 9.83 -4.55
C ASP A 8 8.04 10.50 -3.71
N LEU A 9 7.03 11.12 -4.34
CA LEU A 9 5.90 11.71 -3.63
C LEU A 9 5.06 10.69 -2.86
N LYS A 10 4.85 9.50 -3.43
CA LYS A 10 4.14 8.39 -2.76
C LYS A 10 4.88 7.93 -1.51
N ASN A 11 6.21 7.84 -1.57
CA ASN A 11 7.04 7.45 -0.43
C ASN A 11 7.06 8.50 0.70
N ILE A 12 6.93 9.80 0.39
CA ILE A 12 7.07 10.88 1.39
C ILE A 12 5.77 11.13 2.18
N ASN A 13 4.60 10.86 1.62
CA ASN A 13 3.29 11.15 2.25
C ASN A 13 2.58 9.91 2.84
N GLY A 14 3.29 8.81 3.10
CA GLY A 14 2.65 7.57 3.57
C GLY A 14 1.76 6.90 2.50
N GLY A 15 2.01 7.20 1.23
CA GLY A 15 1.14 6.92 0.08
C GLY A 15 1.11 5.47 -0.43
N SER A 16 1.60 4.51 0.35
CA SER A 16 1.47 3.07 0.07
C SER A 16 0.42 2.40 0.94
N LEU A 17 -0.29 3.13 1.82
CA LEU A 17 -1.37 2.59 2.65
C LEU A 17 -2.58 3.54 2.69
N ARG A 18 -3.78 2.99 2.61
CA ARG A 18 -5.05 3.72 2.74
C ARG A 18 -6.17 2.79 3.20
N PHE A 19 -7.31 3.35 3.56
CA PHE A 19 -8.52 2.54 3.80
C PHE A 19 -9.23 2.22 2.47
N PRO A 20 -9.92 1.07 2.39
CA PRO A 20 -10.82 0.76 1.28
C PRO A 20 -11.98 1.75 1.23
N ASP A 21 -12.65 1.79 0.08
CA ASP A 21 -13.87 2.58 -0.07
C ASP A 21 -15.05 1.99 0.74
N ALA A 22 -16.21 2.65 0.68
CA ALA A 22 -17.41 2.23 1.41
C ALA A 22 -17.92 0.82 1.00
N ASN A 23 -17.48 0.29 -0.15
CA ASN A 23 -17.82 -1.04 -0.62
C ASN A 23 -16.74 -2.08 -0.28
N GLY A 24 -15.68 -1.69 0.45
CA GLY A 24 -14.56 -2.56 0.77
C GLY A 24 -13.56 -2.72 -0.37
N ASN A 25 -13.57 -1.86 -1.40
CA ASN A 25 -12.68 -2.00 -2.55
C ASN A 25 -11.44 -1.11 -2.45
N CYS A 26 -10.33 -1.64 -2.97
CA CYS A 26 -9.10 -0.91 -3.19
C CYS A 26 -9.00 -0.42 -4.64
N PRO A 27 -8.17 0.61 -4.92
CA PRO A 27 -7.93 1.03 -6.30
C PRO A 27 -7.31 -0.08 -7.12
N ALA A 28 -7.42 0.07 -8.44
CA ALA A 28 -6.62 -0.72 -9.37
C ALA A 28 -5.12 -0.63 -9.01
N GLY A 29 -4.47 -1.77 -8.92
CA GLY A 29 -3.05 -1.89 -8.54
C GLY A 29 -2.78 -1.92 -7.04
N TRP A 30 -3.81 -2.07 -6.21
CA TRP A 30 -3.66 -2.16 -4.75
C TRP A 30 -4.24 -3.47 -4.23
N TYR A 31 -3.59 -4.02 -3.21
CA TYR A 31 -3.99 -5.21 -2.49
C TYR A 31 -4.88 -4.86 -1.29
N LEU A 32 -6.02 -5.55 -1.16
CA LEU A 32 -6.87 -5.47 0.03
C LEU A 32 -6.37 -6.45 1.08
N CYS A 33 -5.86 -5.91 2.19
CA CYS A 33 -5.40 -6.67 3.32
C CYS A 33 -6.55 -7.23 4.16
N PRO A 34 -6.35 -8.38 4.83
CA PRO A 34 -7.30 -8.94 5.80
C PRO A 34 -7.70 -7.97 6.93
N THR A 35 -6.80 -7.06 7.31
CA THR A 35 -7.03 -6.01 8.31
C THR A 35 -7.88 -4.84 7.80
N ASN A 36 -8.44 -4.94 6.60
CA ASN A 36 -9.27 -3.92 5.96
C ASN A 36 -8.51 -2.61 5.65
N VAL A 37 -7.28 -2.75 5.15
CA VAL A 37 -6.47 -1.66 4.59
C VAL A 37 -6.05 -2.02 3.17
N CYS A 38 -5.88 -1.01 2.32
CA CYS A 38 -5.35 -1.17 0.98
C CYS A 38 -3.88 -0.78 0.95
N ILE A 39 -3.05 -1.58 0.29
CA ILE A 39 -1.63 -1.27 0.08
C ILE A 39 -1.29 -1.30 -1.40
N ASP A 40 -0.47 -0.34 -1.84
CA ASP A 40 0.01 -0.26 -3.22
C ASP A 40 1.06 -1.35 -3.46
N ASP A 41 0.61 -2.51 -3.97
CA ASP A 41 1.46 -3.63 -4.38
C ASP A 41 1.76 -3.61 -5.88
N ASN A 42 1.43 -2.49 -6.55
CA ASN A 42 1.51 -2.32 -7.99
C ASN A 42 0.81 -3.46 -8.76
N GLY A 43 -0.35 -3.91 -8.27
CA GLY A 43 -1.14 -4.98 -8.91
C GLY A 43 -0.48 -6.35 -8.84
N GLY A 44 0.30 -6.59 -7.80
CA GLY A 44 1.04 -7.84 -7.57
C GLY A 44 2.43 -7.88 -8.20
N GLU A 45 2.88 -6.83 -8.90
CA GLU A 45 4.26 -6.73 -9.38
C GLU A 45 5.26 -6.48 -8.23
N ASN A 46 4.79 -5.86 -7.14
CA ASN A 46 5.55 -5.66 -5.92
C ASN A 46 4.74 -6.14 -4.71
N PRO A 47 4.56 -7.46 -4.55
CA PRO A 47 3.78 -8.01 -3.47
C PRO A 47 4.40 -7.63 -2.12
N ILE A 48 3.55 -7.38 -1.13
CA ILE A 48 3.97 -7.10 0.25
C ILE A 48 4.72 -8.31 0.81
N GLN A 49 5.93 -8.09 1.28
CA GLN A 49 6.81 -9.13 1.81
C GLN A 49 7.04 -8.99 3.32
N PRO A 50 7.33 -10.11 4.02
CA PRO A 50 7.72 -10.09 5.42
C PRO A 50 9.02 -9.27 5.59
N GLY A 51 8.88 -8.02 6.03
CA GLY A 51 9.97 -7.04 6.09
C GLY A 51 9.57 -5.65 5.58
N ASP A 52 8.50 -5.56 4.80
CA ASP A 52 7.95 -4.28 4.39
C ASP A 52 7.35 -3.54 5.58
N LEU A 53 7.48 -2.22 5.57
CA LEU A 53 6.95 -1.32 6.60
C LEU A 53 5.44 -1.55 6.83
N HIS A 54 4.72 -1.90 5.76
CA HIS A 54 3.28 -2.08 5.78
C HIS A 54 2.84 -3.55 5.94
N TYR A 55 3.77 -4.51 5.99
CA TYR A 55 3.44 -5.94 6.17
C TYR A 55 2.63 -6.17 7.44
N ARG A 56 3.06 -5.54 8.55
CA ARG A 56 2.37 -5.62 9.85
C ARG A 56 1.00 -4.96 9.85
N ALA A 57 0.85 -3.87 9.09
CA ALA A 57 -0.45 -3.21 8.96
C ALA A 57 -1.42 -4.09 8.16
N CYS A 58 -0.92 -4.90 7.23
CA CYS A 58 -1.69 -5.78 6.36
C CYS A 58 -2.08 -7.11 7.01
N PHE A 59 -1.13 -7.78 7.66
CA PHE A 59 -1.28 -9.16 8.16
C PHE A 59 -1.31 -9.27 9.69
N GLY A 60 -1.12 -8.15 10.41
CA GLY A 60 -1.02 -8.14 11.86
C GLY A 60 0.32 -8.67 12.38
N HIS A 61 0.52 -8.61 13.70
CA HIS A 61 1.49 -9.49 14.36
C HIS A 61 0.80 -10.84 14.56
N ASN A 62 1.45 -11.91 14.10
CA ASN A 62 1.17 -13.24 14.62
C ASN A 62 1.77 -13.34 16.03
#